data_AF-A0A2I3T2Y0-F1
#
_entry.id   AF-A0A2I3T2Y0-F1
#
_cell.length_a   1.000
_cell.length_b   1.000
_cell.length_c   1.000
_cell.angle_alpha   90.00
_cell.angle_beta   90.00
_cell.angle_gamma   90.00
#
_symmetry.space_group_name_H-M   'P 1'
#
loop_
_entity.id
_entity.type
_entity.pdbx_description
1 polymer ?
#
loop_
_entity_poly.entity_id
_entity_poly.type
_entity_poly.pdbx_seq_one_letter_code
_entity_poly.pdbx_strand_id
1 'polypeptide(L)'
;MSLRCGDAARNLGPRVFGRYFCSPVRPLSSLPDKKKELLQNGPDLQDFVSGDLADRSTWDEYKGNLKRQKGERLRLPPWLKTEIPMGKNYNKLKNTLRNLNLHTVCEEARCPNIGECWGGGEYATATATIMLMGDTCTRGCRFCSVKTARNPPPLDASEPYNTAKAIAEWGLDYVVLTSVDRDDMPDGGAEHIAKTVSYLKERNPKILVECLTPDFRGDLKAIEKVALSGLDVYAHNVETVPELQSFQRREKITLEQLLWL
;
A
#
# COMPACT_ATOMS: atom_id res chain seq x y z
N MET A 1 -33.29 -29.46 27.10
CA MET A 1 -33.47 -30.85 26.63
C MET A 1 -32.23 -31.22 25.84
N SER A 2 -31.35 -32.02 26.44
CA SER A 2 -30.03 -32.40 25.92
C SER A 2 -30.15 -33.65 25.04
N LEU A 3 -29.59 -33.61 23.83
CA LEU A 3 -29.41 -34.76 22.93
C LEU A 3 -28.06 -34.56 22.22
N ARG A 4 -26.95 -35.03 22.81
CA ARG A 4 -26.28 -36.34 22.61
C ARG A 4 -25.72 -36.57 21.21
N CYS A 5 -24.38 -36.65 21.17
CA CYS A 5 -23.53 -37.22 20.12
C CYS A 5 -24.02 -38.60 19.67
N GLY A 6 -23.90 -38.86 18.37
CA GLY A 6 -23.88 -40.18 17.78
C GLY A 6 -22.58 -40.35 16.98
N ASP A 7 -21.73 -41.25 17.46
CA ASP A 7 -20.51 -41.71 16.80
C ASP A 7 -20.83 -42.46 15.50
N ALA A 8 -20.16 -42.08 14.41
CA ALA A 8 -20.00 -42.94 13.23
C ALA A 8 -18.56 -42.81 12.73
N ALA A 9 -17.68 -43.61 13.33
CA ALA A 9 -16.34 -43.85 12.85
C ALA A 9 -16.40 -44.55 11.48
N ARG A 10 -15.90 -43.90 10.43
CA ARG A 10 -15.47 -44.57 9.20
C ARG A 10 -14.03 -44.20 8.90
N ASN A 11 -13.18 -45.22 9.04
CA ASN A 11 -11.77 -45.22 8.65
C ASN A 11 -11.63 -44.92 7.15
N LEU A 12 -10.96 -43.82 6.81
CA LEU A 12 -10.33 -43.60 5.52
C LEU A 12 -8.87 -43.19 5.79
N GLY A 13 -7.94 -43.94 5.18
CA GLY A 13 -6.49 -43.81 5.35
C GLY A 13 -5.90 -42.46 4.88
N PRO A 14 -4.57 -42.29 5.03
CA PRO A 14 -3.95 -40.98 5.15
C PRO A 14 -3.89 -40.27 3.80
N ARG A 15 -4.67 -39.19 3.64
CA ARG A 15 -4.43 -38.20 2.59
C ARG A 15 -3.47 -37.15 3.15
N VAL A 16 -2.29 -37.11 2.53
CA VAL A 16 -1.27 -36.06 2.70
C VAL A 16 -1.91 -34.73 2.30
N PHE A 17 -2.14 -33.85 3.28
CA PHE A 17 -2.45 -32.44 3.05
C PHE A 17 -1.50 -31.59 3.87
N GLY A 18 -0.92 -30.58 3.21
CA GLY A 18 0.23 -29.82 3.65
C GLY A 18 0.07 -29.19 5.03
N ARG A 19 1.15 -29.26 5.81
CA ARG A 19 1.33 -28.51 7.04
C ARG A 19 1.49 -27.02 6.72
N TYR A 20 0.39 -26.31 6.56
CA TYR A 20 0.39 -24.87 6.85
C TYR A 20 0.04 -24.74 8.32
N PHE A 21 1.09 -24.69 9.16
CA PHE A 21 0.94 -24.23 10.54
C PHE A 21 0.41 -22.80 10.48
N CYS A 22 -0.85 -22.61 10.86
CA CYS A 22 -1.40 -21.31 11.16
C CYS A 22 -0.48 -20.67 12.22
N SER A 23 0.19 -19.57 11.86
CA SER A 23 1.06 -18.88 12.81
C SER A 23 0.24 -18.44 14.02
N PRO A 24 0.76 -18.58 15.25
CA PRO A 24 0.07 -18.08 16.42
C PRO A 24 -0.11 -16.57 16.28
N VAL A 25 -1.32 -16.09 16.56
CA VAL A 25 -1.72 -14.69 16.63
C VAL A 25 -0.60 -13.89 17.32
N ARG A 26 0.01 -12.93 16.61
CA ARG A 26 1.04 -12.05 17.18
C ARG A 26 0.44 -11.25 18.34
N PRO A 27 1.18 -11.06 19.44
CA PRO A 27 0.69 -10.29 20.57
C PRO A 27 0.56 -8.80 20.23
N LEU A 28 -0.31 -8.18 21.02
CA LEU A 28 -0.83 -6.82 21.04
C LEU A 28 0.18 -5.71 20.67
N SER A 29 -0.34 -4.68 20.00
CA SER A 29 0.36 -3.52 19.44
C SER A 29 1.58 -3.02 20.24
N SER A 30 2.68 -2.79 19.52
CA SER A 30 3.93 -2.17 19.99
C SER A 30 3.80 -0.67 20.32
N LEU A 31 2.58 -0.13 20.35
CA LEU A 31 2.35 1.28 20.62
C LEU A 31 2.63 1.57 22.11
N PRO A 32 3.37 2.64 22.44
CA PRO A 32 3.53 3.11 23.80
C PRO A 32 2.16 3.37 24.46
N ASP A 33 2.03 3.13 25.77
CA ASP A 33 0.74 3.24 26.47
C ASP A 33 0.11 4.62 26.36
N LYS A 34 0.93 5.68 26.35
CA LYS A 34 0.48 7.06 26.10
C LYS A 34 -0.19 7.23 24.72
N LYS A 35 0.29 6.54 23.67
CA LYS A 35 -0.36 6.55 22.35
C LYS A 35 -1.63 5.71 22.35
N LYS A 36 -1.66 4.60 23.10
CA LYS A 36 -2.88 3.77 23.26
C LYS A 36 -4.00 4.56 23.96
N GLU A 37 -3.68 5.26 25.04
CA GLU A 37 -4.62 6.16 25.73
C GLU A 37 -5.09 7.30 24.84
N LEU A 38 -4.20 7.91 24.06
CA LEU A 38 -4.56 8.96 23.09
C LEU A 38 -5.52 8.44 22.00
N LEU A 39 -5.34 7.21 21.52
CA LEU A 39 -6.22 6.61 20.51
C LEU A 39 -7.57 6.21 21.11
N GLN A 40 -7.58 5.70 22.35
CA GLN A 40 -8.82 5.32 23.05
C GLN A 40 -9.67 6.53 23.44
N ASN A 41 -9.04 7.64 23.79
CA ASN A 41 -9.70 8.88 24.19
C ASN A 41 -9.67 9.94 23.08
N GLY A 42 -9.28 9.56 21.87
CA GLY A 42 -9.25 10.45 20.72
C GLY A 42 -10.66 10.66 20.14
N PRO A 43 -10.84 11.68 19.28
CA PRO A 43 -12.12 11.95 18.66
C PRO A 43 -12.58 10.76 17.80
N ASP A 44 -13.84 10.37 17.95
CA ASP A 44 -14.46 9.30 17.18
C ASP A 44 -15.28 9.84 16.00
N LEU A 45 -15.95 8.94 15.26
CA LEU A 45 -16.79 9.32 14.14
C LEU A 45 -17.99 10.19 14.57
N GLN A 46 -18.53 9.98 15.77
CA GLN A 46 -19.64 10.76 16.29
C GLN A 46 -19.19 12.18 16.67
N ASP A 47 -17.98 12.34 17.19
CA ASP A 47 -17.38 13.67 17.42
C ASP A 47 -17.24 14.45 16.11
N PHE A 48 -16.88 13.75 15.02
CA PHE A 48 -16.80 14.34 13.68
C PHE A 48 -18.19 14.71 13.12
N VAL A 49 -19.18 13.83 13.26
CA VAL A 49 -20.55 14.05 12.75
C VAL A 49 -21.29 15.13 13.52
N SER A 50 -21.09 15.20 14.84
CA SER A 50 -21.65 16.25 15.70
C SER A 50 -20.94 17.60 15.50
N GLY A 51 -19.71 17.58 14.99
CA GLY A 51 -18.87 18.75 14.79
C GLY A 51 -18.14 19.22 16.04
N ASP A 52 -18.35 18.58 17.20
CA ASP A 52 -17.68 18.89 18.47
C ASP A 52 -16.27 18.29 18.55
N LEU A 53 -15.41 18.71 17.62
CA LEU A 53 -13.99 18.42 17.66
C LEU A 53 -13.31 19.28 18.74
N ALA A 54 -12.59 18.62 19.65
CA ALA A 54 -12.04 19.19 20.88
C ALA A 54 -10.99 20.31 20.70
N ASP A 55 -10.40 20.45 19.51
CA ASP A 55 -9.44 21.52 19.21
C ASP A 55 -9.74 22.17 17.87
N ARG A 56 -10.62 23.18 17.87
CA ARG A 56 -10.90 24.00 16.67
C ARG A 56 -9.96 25.20 16.50
N SER A 57 -9.09 25.45 17.50
CA SER A 57 -8.32 26.70 17.62
C SER A 57 -7.36 26.94 16.45
N THR A 58 -6.91 25.88 15.79
CA THR A 58 -5.91 25.97 14.71
C THR A 58 -6.50 26.26 13.32
N TRP A 59 -7.75 25.87 13.05
CA TRP A 59 -8.40 26.10 11.74
C TRP A 59 -9.50 27.14 11.75
N ASP A 60 -10.21 27.35 12.86
CA ASP A 60 -11.31 28.34 12.94
C ASP A 60 -10.79 29.77 12.73
N GLU A 61 -9.53 30.04 13.09
CA GLU A 61 -8.88 31.34 12.93
C GLU A 61 -8.12 31.48 11.58
N TYR A 62 -8.11 30.45 10.74
CA TYR A 62 -7.35 30.48 9.50
C TYR A 62 -8.00 31.38 8.44
N LYS A 63 -7.40 32.56 8.25
CA LYS A 63 -7.86 33.55 7.25
C LYS A 63 -7.30 33.32 5.84
N GLY A 64 -6.56 32.23 5.61
CA GLY A 64 -5.98 31.94 4.30
C GLY A 64 -7.02 31.38 3.32
N ASN A 65 -6.77 31.56 2.02
CA ASN A 65 -7.62 30.94 1.00
C ASN A 65 -7.51 29.42 1.06
N LEU A 66 -8.67 28.74 1.07
CA LEU A 66 -8.78 27.27 0.92
C LEU A 66 -9.20 26.86 -0.51
N LYS A 67 -9.62 27.82 -1.32
CA LYS A 67 -9.97 27.61 -2.73
C LYS A 67 -8.91 28.26 -3.62
N ARG A 68 -8.44 27.48 -4.61
CA ARG A 68 -7.47 27.98 -5.60
C ARG A 68 -8.17 28.97 -6.54
N GLN A 69 -7.68 30.20 -6.59
CA GLN A 69 -8.08 31.17 -7.62
C GLN A 69 -7.32 30.92 -8.93
N LYS A 70 -7.91 31.28 -10.07
CA LYS A 70 -7.30 31.04 -11.38
C LYS A 70 -6.02 31.89 -11.51
N GLY A 71 -4.89 31.24 -11.79
CA GLY A 71 -3.59 31.91 -11.93
C GLY A 71 -2.76 31.96 -10.65
N GLU A 72 -3.31 31.55 -9.51
CA GLU A 72 -2.62 31.58 -8.22
C GLU A 72 -2.30 30.18 -7.69
N ARG A 73 -1.15 30.05 -7.03
CA ARG A 73 -0.78 28.84 -6.31
C ARG A 73 -1.32 28.92 -4.87
N LEU A 74 -2.23 28.02 -4.53
CA LEU A 74 -2.77 27.90 -3.17
C LEU A 74 -1.63 27.50 -2.21
N ARG A 75 -1.42 28.27 -1.14
CA ARG A 75 -0.46 27.92 -0.09
C ARG A 75 -1.07 26.83 0.81
N LEU A 76 -0.23 25.87 1.22
CA LEU A 76 -0.66 24.87 2.20
C LEU A 76 -0.94 25.57 3.55
N PRO A 77 -2.12 25.31 4.15
CA PRO A 77 -2.41 25.68 5.54
C PRO A 77 -1.35 25.13 6.51
N PRO A 78 -1.13 25.78 7.67
CA PRO A 78 -0.11 25.38 8.64
C PRO A 78 -0.21 23.92 9.08
N TRP A 79 -1.42 23.42 9.33
CA TRP A 79 -1.65 22.05 9.82
C TRP A 79 -1.40 20.95 8.77
N LEU A 80 -1.25 21.31 7.48
CA LEU A 80 -0.88 20.35 6.42
C LEU A 80 0.63 20.35 6.11
N LYS A 81 1.40 21.23 6.74
CA LYS A 81 2.85 21.27 6.54
C LYS A 81 3.52 20.21 7.40
N THR A 82 4.46 19.50 6.81
CA THR A 82 5.29 18.51 7.51
C THR A 82 6.73 18.99 7.61
N GLU A 83 7.48 18.37 8.52
CA GLU A 83 8.91 18.62 8.67
C GLU A 83 9.71 17.99 7.52
N ILE A 84 10.89 18.56 7.26
CA ILE A 84 11.77 18.04 6.21
C ILE A 84 12.39 16.73 6.71
N PRO A 85 12.33 15.64 5.93
CA PRO A 85 12.87 14.35 6.35
C PRO A 85 14.38 14.44 6.56
N MET A 86 14.83 14.07 7.75
CA MET A 86 16.25 14.03 8.15
C MET A 86 16.53 12.73 8.90
N GLY A 87 17.64 12.05 8.60
CA GLY A 87 18.04 10.85 9.35
C GLY A 87 18.99 9.92 8.60
N LYS A 88 19.71 9.07 9.35
CA LYS A 88 20.65 8.08 8.79
C LYS A 88 19.93 7.00 7.96
N ASN A 89 18.79 6.50 8.43
CA ASN A 89 18.01 5.47 7.73
C ASN A 89 17.39 6.00 6.43
N TYR A 90 16.82 7.20 6.46
CA TYR A 90 16.33 7.89 5.25
C TYR A 90 17.44 7.99 4.18
N ASN A 91 18.64 8.45 4.56
CA ASN A 91 19.76 8.57 3.63
C ASN A 91 20.26 7.21 3.12
N LYS A 92 20.26 6.17 3.98
CA LYS A 92 20.60 4.80 3.58
C LYS A 92 19.64 4.30 2.50
N LEU A 93 18.32 4.33 2.76
CA LEU A 93 17.29 3.87 1.81
C LEU A 93 17.36 4.67 0.50
N LYS A 94 17.46 5.99 0.58
CA LYS A 94 17.58 6.88 -0.59
C LYS A 94 18.77 6.50 -1.48
N ASN A 95 19.93 6.25 -0.90
CA ASN A 95 21.12 5.88 -1.66
C ASN A 95 20.97 4.48 -2.28
N THR A 96 20.41 3.52 -1.55
CA THR A 96 20.21 2.17 -2.08
C THR A 96 19.20 2.13 -3.21
N LEU A 97 18.08 2.86 -3.10
CA LEU A 97 17.08 2.96 -4.17
C LEU A 97 17.68 3.49 -5.47
N ARG A 98 18.51 4.54 -5.38
CA ARG A 98 19.23 5.09 -6.54
C ARG A 98 20.23 4.11 -7.15
N ASN A 99 20.98 3.40 -6.33
CA ASN A 99 21.98 2.45 -6.80
C ASN A 99 21.37 1.24 -7.51
N LEU A 100 20.16 0.85 -7.10
CA LEU A 100 19.44 -0.30 -7.66
C LEU A 100 18.44 0.10 -8.74
N ASN A 101 18.38 1.39 -9.10
CA ASN A 101 17.43 1.94 -10.07
C ASN A 101 15.98 1.53 -9.76
N LEU A 102 15.62 1.53 -8.48
CA LEU A 102 14.27 1.21 -8.00
C LEU A 102 13.46 2.49 -7.82
N HIS A 103 12.18 2.43 -8.19
CA HIS A 103 11.25 3.54 -8.02
C HIS A 103 10.41 3.36 -6.75
N THR A 104 10.04 4.46 -6.10
CA THR A 104 9.15 4.45 -4.94
C THR A 104 8.06 5.48 -5.10
N VAL A 105 6.83 5.14 -4.67
CA VAL A 105 5.75 6.14 -4.61
C VAL A 105 6.13 7.26 -3.64
N CYS A 106 6.90 6.94 -2.60
CA CYS A 106 7.36 7.92 -1.63
C CYS A 106 8.11 9.09 -2.29
N GLU A 107 9.01 8.82 -3.25
CA GLU A 107 9.75 9.84 -3.97
C GLU A 107 8.94 10.44 -5.14
N GLU A 108 8.33 9.59 -5.97
CA GLU A 108 7.64 10.03 -7.20
C GLU A 108 6.40 10.88 -6.88
N ALA A 109 5.65 10.53 -5.83
CA ALA A 109 4.49 11.29 -5.37
C ALA A 109 4.82 12.40 -4.36
N ARG A 110 6.12 12.59 -4.02
CA ARG A 110 6.58 13.59 -3.04
C ARG A 110 5.87 13.45 -1.70
N CYS A 111 5.83 12.22 -1.18
CA CYS A 111 5.08 11.89 0.02
C CYS A 111 5.56 12.71 1.22
N PRO A 112 4.68 13.46 1.91
CA PRO A 112 5.05 14.26 3.08
C PRO A 112 5.46 13.38 4.28
N ASN A 113 5.11 12.09 4.26
CA ASN A 113 5.36 11.13 5.35
C ASN A 113 6.63 10.30 5.14
N ILE A 114 7.41 10.55 4.08
CA ILE A 114 8.59 9.75 3.72
C ILE A 114 9.62 9.66 4.86
N GLY A 115 9.77 10.71 5.66
CA GLY A 115 10.69 10.74 6.80
C GLY A 115 10.29 9.80 7.92
N GLU A 116 8.99 9.70 8.20
CA GLU A 116 8.45 8.79 9.20
C GLU A 116 8.53 7.34 8.72
N CYS A 117 8.09 7.06 7.49
CA CYS A 117 8.08 5.70 6.94
C CYS A 117 9.50 5.10 6.84
N TRP A 118 10.44 5.85 6.25
CA TRP A 118 11.81 5.36 6.04
C TRP A 118 12.70 5.53 7.27
N GLY A 119 12.27 6.34 8.24
CA GLY A 119 13.04 6.70 9.42
C GLY A 119 13.31 5.52 10.33
N GLY A 120 12.34 4.60 10.49
CA GLY A 120 12.44 3.33 11.22
C GLY A 120 13.36 3.37 12.46
N GLY A 121 12.81 3.63 13.65
CA GLY A 121 13.58 3.74 14.90
C GLY A 121 13.36 2.58 15.87
N GLU A 122 13.90 2.65 17.09
CA GLU A 122 13.66 1.68 18.19
C GLU A 122 12.15 1.47 18.52
N TYR A 123 11.29 2.41 18.12
CA TYR A 123 9.86 2.45 18.48
C TYR A 123 8.91 2.53 17.27
N ALA A 124 9.40 2.41 16.04
CA ALA A 124 8.57 2.57 14.83
C ALA A 124 8.97 1.58 13.73
N THR A 125 7.97 0.86 13.22
CA THR A 125 8.10 -0.09 12.11
C THR A 125 8.65 0.61 10.86
N ALA A 126 9.82 0.17 10.38
CA ALA A 126 10.38 0.70 9.14
C ALA A 126 9.56 0.18 7.96
N THR A 127 9.09 1.08 7.10
CA THR A 127 8.28 0.72 5.93
C THR A 127 8.64 1.54 4.70
N ALA A 128 8.48 0.92 3.53
CA ALA A 128 8.63 1.58 2.25
C ALA A 128 7.59 1.06 1.26
N THR A 129 7.12 1.96 0.39
CA THR A 129 6.25 1.62 -0.73
C THR A 129 7.06 1.61 -2.02
N ILE A 130 7.33 0.41 -2.54
CA ILE A 130 8.11 0.20 -3.75
C ILE A 130 7.19 0.16 -4.95
N MET A 131 7.52 0.96 -5.97
CA MET A 131 6.76 1.04 -7.21
C MET A 131 7.45 0.20 -8.27
N LEU A 132 6.83 -0.92 -8.61
CA LEU A 132 7.27 -1.85 -9.64
C LEU A 132 6.89 -1.36 -11.03
N MET A 133 7.61 -1.87 -12.04
CA MET A 133 7.36 -1.65 -13.46
C MET A 133 7.67 -0.21 -13.92
N GLY A 134 8.56 0.48 -13.19
CA GLY A 134 9.05 1.82 -13.52
C GLY A 134 8.21 2.97 -12.98
N ASP A 135 8.46 4.17 -13.51
CA ASP A 135 7.84 5.44 -13.09
C ASP A 135 6.81 6.00 -14.09
N THR A 136 6.48 5.22 -15.12
CA THR A 136 5.68 5.67 -16.25
C THR A 136 4.49 4.75 -16.48
N CYS A 137 3.30 5.27 -16.24
CA CYS A 137 2.03 4.57 -16.31
C CYS A 137 1.38 4.66 -17.70
N THR A 138 0.67 3.62 -18.13
CA THR A 138 -0.15 3.65 -19.35
C THR A 138 -1.44 4.47 -19.19
N ARG A 139 -1.81 4.79 -17.95
CA ARG A 139 -3.00 5.55 -17.58
C ARG A 139 -2.64 6.90 -16.99
N GLY A 140 -3.53 7.87 -17.14
CA GLY A 140 -3.34 9.24 -16.66
C GLY A 140 -4.48 9.70 -15.75
N CYS A 141 -4.51 9.17 -14.53
CA CYS A 141 -5.42 9.63 -13.47
C CYS A 141 -5.09 11.07 -13.08
N ARG A 142 -6.12 11.92 -12.90
CA ARG A 142 -5.95 13.37 -12.71
C ARG A 142 -5.30 13.76 -11.39
N PHE A 143 -5.41 12.90 -10.37
CA PHE A 143 -4.78 13.10 -9.06
C PHE A 143 -3.38 12.50 -8.98
N CYS A 144 -3.03 11.60 -9.89
CA CYS A 144 -1.78 10.85 -9.82
C CYS A 144 -0.62 11.70 -10.37
N SER A 145 0.51 11.71 -9.66
CA SER A 145 1.71 12.46 -10.05
C SER A 145 2.73 11.64 -10.87
N VAL A 146 2.44 10.35 -11.09
CA VAL A 146 3.28 9.44 -11.88
C VAL A 146 3.26 9.85 -13.35
N LYS A 147 4.39 9.67 -14.05
CA LYS A 147 4.51 10.03 -15.47
C LYS A 147 3.57 9.15 -16.30
N THR A 148 3.13 9.65 -17.45
CA THR A 148 2.19 8.93 -18.31
C THR A 148 2.71 8.84 -19.72
N ALA A 149 2.74 7.63 -20.28
CA ALA A 149 3.06 7.39 -21.68
C ALA A 149 2.24 6.23 -22.22
N ARG A 150 1.80 6.33 -23.49
CA ARG A 150 1.07 5.25 -24.15
C ARG A 150 1.92 3.99 -24.31
N ASN A 151 3.21 4.17 -24.58
CA ASN A 151 4.20 3.11 -24.75
C ASN A 151 5.33 3.36 -23.74
N PRO A 152 5.21 2.87 -22.49
CA PRO A 152 6.27 2.97 -21.50
C PRO A 152 7.50 2.13 -21.93
N PRO A 153 8.66 2.32 -21.28
CA PRO A 153 9.83 1.48 -21.51
C PRO A 153 9.53 -0.02 -21.30
N PRO A 154 10.28 -0.92 -21.97
CA PRO A 154 10.17 -2.35 -21.76
C PRO A 154 10.35 -2.72 -20.28
N LEU A 155 9.60 -3.71 -19.83
CA LEU A 155 9.70 -4.20 -18.46
C LEU A 155 11.03 -4.93 -18.24
N ASP A 156 11.73 -4.62 -17.17
CA ASP A 156 12.95 -5.34 -16.79
C ASP A 156 12.58 -6.70 -16.18
N ALA A 157 12.94 -7.79 -16.86
CA ALA A 157 12.68 -9.14 -16.36
C ALA A 157 13.41 -9.47 -15.05
N SER A 158 14.48 -8.74 -14.72
CA SER A 158 15.28 -8.92 -13.49
C SER A 158 14.76 -8.11 -12.31
N GLU A 159 13.86 -7.14 -12.53
CA GLU A 159 13.30 -6.26 -11.50
C GLU A 159 12.71 -7.05 -10.31
N PRO A 160 11.94 -8.15 -10.47
CA PRO A 160 11.38 -8.88 -9.33
C PRO A 160 12.45 -9.44 -8.40
N TYR A 161 13.50 -10.02 -8.98
CA TYR A 161 14.60 -10.62 -8.23
C TYR A 161 15.43 -9.56 -7.52
N ASN A 162 15.79 -8.50 -8.25
CA ASN A 162 16.62 -7.40 -7.73
C ASN A 162 15.88 -6.63 -6.63
N THR A 163 14.59 -6.37 -6.81
CA THR A 163 13.73 -5.71 -5.82
C THR A 163 13.61 -6.55 -4.55
N ALA A 164 13.31 -7.85 -4.69
CA ALA A 164 13.23 -8.75 -3.54
C ALA A 164 14.56 -8.84 -2.77
N LYS A 165 15.68 -8.88 -3.49
CA LYS A 165 17.02 -8.85 -2.88
C LYS A 165 17.25 -7.54 -2.11
N ALA A 166 16.91 -6.40 -2.70
CA ALA A 166 17.06 -5.08 -2.09
C ALA A 166 16.27 -4.96 -0.79
N ILE A 167 14.98 -5.31 -0.82
CA ILE A 167 14.07 -5.22 0.32
C ILE A 167 14.55 -6.11 1.47
N ALA A 168 15.03 -7.32 1.16
CA ALA A 168 15.56 -8.23 2.17
C ALA A 168 16.81 -7.68 2.88
N GLU A 169 17.66 -6.91 2.19
CA GLU A 169 18.86 -6.26 2.76
C GLU A 169 18.53 -5.02 3.61
N TRP A 170 17.37 -4.39 3.40
CA TRP A 170 16.97 -3.19 4.15
C TRP A 170 16.52 -3.49 5.58
N GLY A 171 16.12 -4.72 5.86
CA GLY A 171 15.61 -5.11 7.19
C GLY A 171 14.28 -4.46 7.53
N LEU A 172 13.42 -4.24 6.52
CA LEU A 172 12.06 -3.74 6.73
C LEU A 172 11.19 -4.83 7.37
N ASP A 173 10.31 -4.43 8.28
CA ASP A 173 9.30 -5.31 8.88
C ASP A 173 8.07 -5.45 7.98
N TYR A 174 7.76 -4.38 7.24
CA TYR A 174 6.56 -4.26 6.42
C TYR A 174 6.88 -3.52 5.12
N VAL A 175 6.52 -4.11 3.98
CA VAL A 175 6.69 -3.48 2.66
C VAL A 175 5.37 -3.44 1.92
N VAL A 176 5.11 -2.32 1.26
CA VAL A 176 4.03 -2.19 0.30
C VAL A 176 4.64 -2.27 -1.09
N LEU A 177 4.17 -3.21 -1.90
CA LEU A 177 4.45 -3.30 -3.32
C LEU A 177 3.27 -2.71 -4.07
N THR A 178 3.53 -1.70 -4.90
CA THR A 178 2.55 -1.14 -5.82
C THR A 178 3.15 -1.14 -7.21
N SER A 179 2.36 -0.86 -8.23
CA SER A 179 2.89 -0.70 -9.58
C SER A 179 2.19 0.40 -10.34
N VAL A 180 2.80 0.81 -11.45
CA VAL A 180 2.08 1.54 -12.49
C VAL A 180 1.13 0.61 -13.26
N ASP A 181 0.11 1.15 -13.93
CA ASP A 181 -0.69 0.38 -14.87
C ASP A 181 0.14 0.05 -16.12
N ARG A 182 0.10 -1.22 -16.54
CA ARG A 182 0.77 -1.75 -17.74
C ARG A 182 -0.24 -2.37 -18.70
N ASP A 183 -1.13 -1.54 -19.23
CA ASP A 183 -2.17 -1.98 -20.18
C ASP A 183 -1.57 -2.54 -21.49
N ASP A 184 -0.29 -2.24 -21.78
CA ASP A 184 0.48 -2.78 -22.88
C ASP A 184 0.85 -4.26 -22.70
N MET A 185 0.72 -4.81 -21.49
CA MET A 185 0.98 -6.22 -21.21
C MET A 185 -0.31 -7.07 -21.18
N PRO A 186 -0.22 -8.36 -21.56
CA PRO A 186 -1.39 -9.25 -21.55
C PRO A 186 -2.04 -9.40 -20.17
N ASP A 187 -1.23 -9.59 -19.12
CA ASP A 187 -1.70 -9.82 -17.74
C ASP A 187 -1.65 -8.55 -16.87
N GLY A 188 -1.42 -7.38 -17.47
CA GLY A 188 -1.30 -6.11 -16.76
C GLY A 188 -0.14 -6.03 -15.75
N GLY A 189 0.79 -7.00 -15.75
CA GLY A 189 1.90 -7.07 -14.80
C GLY A 189 1.69 -7.94 -13.57
N ALA A 190 0.58 -8.67 -13.49
CA ALA A 190 0.29 -9.57 -12.37
C ALA A 190 1.39 -10.60 -12.12
N GLU A 191 1.94 -11.22 -13.16
CA GLU A 191 3.08 -12.15 -13.04
C GLU A 191 4.30 -11.49 -12.40
N HIS A 192 4.55 -10.23 -12.74
CA HIS A 192 5.71 -9.49 -12.26
C HIS A 192 5.59 -9.18 -10.75
N ILE A 193 4.40 -8.75 -10.32
CA ILE A 193 4.07 -8.53 -8.90
C ILE A 193 4.21 -9.86 -8.14
N ALA A 194 3.56 -10.92 -8.62
CA ALA A 194 3.57 -12.23 -7.96
C ALA A 194 4.98 -12.81 -7.80
N LYS A 195 5.83 -12.70 -8.82
CA LYS A 195 7.25 -13.09 -8.74
C LYS A 195 8.02 -12.29 -7.70
N THR A 196 7.77 -10.99 -7.62
CA THR A 196 8.43 -10.12 -6.63
C THR A 196 8.09 -10.56 -5.21
N VAL A 197 6.80 -10.83 -4.95
CA VAL A 197 6.33 -11.35 -3.65
C VAL A 197 6.97 -12.70 -3.34
N SER A 198 6.93 -13.65 -4.28
CA SER A 198 7.51 -15.00 -4.10
C SER A 198 9.00 -14.92 -3.77
N TYR A 199 9.78 -14.20 -4.55
CA TYR A 199 11.22 -14.04 -4.31
C TYR A 199 11.52 -13.34 -2.98
N LEU A 200 10.67 -12.41 -2.56
CA LEU A 200 10.82 -11.74 -1.29
C LEU A 200 10.53 -12.68 -0.12
N LYS A 201 9.43 -13.46 -0.18
CA LYS A 201 9.06 -14.44 0.84
C LYS A 201 10.07 -15.59 0.94
N GLU A 202 10.68 -16.00 -0.16
CA GLU A 202 11.79 -16.97 -0.16
C GLU A 202 13.00 -16.45 0.63
N ARG A 203 13.31 -15.15 0.54
CA ARG A 203 14.47 -14.53 1.20
C ARG A 203 14.20 -14.15 2.64
N ASN A 204 13.00 -13.64 2.90
CA ASN A 204 12.58 -13.19 4.20
C ASN A 204 11.13 -13.65 4.45
N PRO A 205 10.92 -14.86 5.00
CA PRO A 205 9.59 -15.37 5.28
C PRO A 205 8.82 -14.57 6.34
N LYS A 206 9.50 -13.73 7.11
CA LYS A 206 8.92 -12.98 8.25
C LYS A 206 8.42 -11.58 7.87
N ILE A 207 8.87 -11.03 6.73
CA ILE A 207 8.43 -9.72 6.27
C ILE A 207 6.96 -9.76 5.91
N LEU A 208 6.22 -8.72 6.28
CA LEU A 208 4.84 -8.53 5.85
C LEU A 208 4.84 -7.80 4.51
N VAL A 209 4.07 -8.32 3.56
CA VAL A 209 3.99 -7.84 2.19
C VAL A 209 2.54 -7.48 1.89
N GLU A 210 2.31 -6.19 1.66
CA GLU A 210 1.07 -5.69 1.07
C GLU A 210 1.27 -5.47 -0.43
N CYS A 211 0.28 -5.86 -1.22
CA CYS A 211 0.23 -5.48 -2.63
C CYS A 211 -0.94 -4.51 -2.86
N LEU A 212 -0.61 -3.25 -3.16
CA LEU A 212 -1.56 -2.27 -3.69
C LEU A 212 -1.58 -2.42 -5.21
N THR A 213 -2.57 -3.15 -5.73
CA THR A 213 -2.57 -3.58 -7.12
C THR A 213 -3.39 -2.66 -8.03
N PRO A 214 -3.05 -2.61 -9.33
CA PRO A 214 -3.95 -2.07 -10.35
C PRO A 214 -5.21 -2.95 -10.48
N ASP A 215 -6.17 -2.50 -11.28
CA ASP A 215 -7.43 -3.22 -11.50
C ASP A 215 -7.32 -4.42 -12.46
N PHE A 216 -6.16 -4.61 -13.10
CA PHE A 216 -5.90 -5.61 -14.14
C PHE A 216 -6.96 -5.68 -15.25
N ARG A 217 -7.72 -4.60 -15.49
CA ARG A 217 -8.89 -4.55 -16.38
C ARG A 217 -9.95 -5.61 -16.03
N GLY A 218 -10.03 -6.01 -14.76
CA GLY A 218 -10.95 -7.04 -14.28
C GLY A 218 -10.56 -8.48 -14.67
N ASP A 219 -9.30 -8.73 -15.06
CA ASP A 219 -8.83 -10.09 -15.34
C ASP A 219 -8.69 -10.89 -14.03
N LEU A 220 -9.68 -11.73 -13.76
CA LEU A 220 -9.72 -12.59 -12.57
C LEU A 220 -8.50 -13.50 -12.44
N LYS A 221 -7.88 -13.93 -13.55
CA LYS A 221 -6.67 -14.76 -13.49
C LYS A 221 -5.46 -13.95 -13.05
N ALA A 222 -5.38 -12.69 -13.45
CA ALA A 222 -4.33 -11.77 -13.03
C ALA A 222 -4.48 -11.46 -11.53
N ILE A 223 -5.70 -11.20 -11.07
CA ILE A 223 -6.04 -10.96 -9.66
C ILE A 223 -5.70 -12.19 -8.81
N GLU A 224 -6.21 -13.37 -9.19
CA GLU A 224 -5.96 -14.64 -8.50
C GLU A 224 -4.47 -14.94 -8.39
N LYS A 225 -3.71 -14.69 -9.47
CA LYS A 225 -2.26 -14.90 -9.47
C LYS A 225 -1.55 -14.06 -8.41
N VAL A 226 -1.91 -12.78 -8.27
CA VAL A 226 -1.31 -11.92 -7.25
C VAL A 226 -1.78 -12.33 -5.86
N ALA A 227 -3.09 -12.58 -5.69
CA ALA A 227 -3.65 -13.01 -4.41
C ALA A 227 -3.01 -14.31 -3.87
N LEU A 228 -2.67 -15.24 -4.75
CA LEU A 228 -2.02 -16.52 -4.40
C LEU A 228 -0.49 -16.44 -4.33
N SER A 229 0.13 -15.28 -4.53
CA SER A 229 1.60 -15.12 -4.53
C SER A 229 2.26 -15.28 -3.16
N GLY A 230 1.47 -15.36 -2.09
CA GLY A 230 1.94 -15.44 -0.70
C GLY A 230 2.04 -14.10 0.01
N LEU A 231 1.44 -13.04 -0.54
CA LEU A 231 1.26 -11.75 0.13
C LEU A 231 0.42 -11.88 1.42
N ASP A 232 0.54 -10.90 2.30
CA ASP A 232 -0.21 -10.85 3.56
C ASP A 232 -1.45 -9.94 3.47
N VAL A 233 -1.38 -8.87 2.67
CA VAL A 233 -2.48 -7.92 2.46
C VAL A 233 -2.65 -7.65 0.97
N TYR A 234 -3.86 -7.90 0.47
CA TYR A 234 -4.26 -7.50 -0.87
C TYR A 234 -5.03 -6.19 -0.76
N ALA A 235 -4.59 -5.16 -1.48
CA ALA A 235 -5.19 -3.84 -1.44
C ALA A 235 -5.48 -3.34 -2.85
N HIS A 236 -6.64 -2.71 -3.01
CA HIS A 236 -7.00 -1.98 -4.22
C HIS A 236 -7.77 -0.72 -3.82
N ASN A 237 -7.34 0.44 -4.32
CA ASN A 237 -8.01 1.69 -4.00
C ASN A 237 -9.13 1.97 -4.99
N VAL A 238 -10.32 2.32 -4.47
CA VAL A 238 -11.43 2.88 -5.24
C VAL A 238 -11.28 4.39 -5.46
N GLU A 239 -10.53 5.06 -4.58
CA GLU A 239 -10.10 6.48 -4.62
C GLU A 239 -11.20 7.54 -4.44
N THR A 240 -12.35 7.41 -5.11
CA THR A 240 -13.37 8.45 -5.10
C THR A 240 -14.79 7.89 -5.23
N VAL A 241 -15.76 8.72 -4.89
CA VAL A 241 -17.20 8.45 -5.03
C VAL A 241 -17.62 8.25 -6.50
N PRO A 242 -18.72 7.50 -6.77
CA PRO A 242 -19.17 7.17 -8.12
C PRO A 242 -19.30 8.36 -9.08
N GLU A 243 -19.77 9.50 -8.57
CA GLU A 243 -20.06 10.71 -9.35
C GLU A 243 -18.78 11.35 -9.91
N LEU A 244 -17.62 11.12 -9.27
CA LEU A 244 -16.34 11.71 -9.63
C LEU A 244 -15.39 10.71 -10.30
N GLN A 245 -15.74 9.42 -10.34
CA GLN A 245 -14.88 8.34 -10.84
C GLN A 245 -14.37 8.61 -12.26
N SER A 246 -15.28 8.78 -13.22
CA SER A 246 -14.96 9.02 -14.64
C SER A 246 -14.18 10.31 -14.90
N PHE A 247 -14.29 11.29 -13.98
CA PHE A 247 -13.54 12.52 -14.07
C PHE A 247 -12.11 12.36 -13.56
N GLN A 248 -11.93 11.68 -12.43
CA GLN A 248 -10.66 11.60 -11.72
C GLN A 248 -9.77 10.46 -12.23
N ARG A 249 -10.34 9.29 -12.52
CA ARG A 249 -9.59 8.11 -12.96
C ARG A 249 -9.81 7.84 -14.44
N ARG A 250 -8.87 7.08 -15.01
CA ARG A 250 -8.99 6.52 -16.35
C ARG A 250 -9.11 5.00 -16.29
N GLU A 251 -10.12 4.54 -15.57
CA GLU A 251 -10.34 3.11 -15.35
C GLU A 251 -10.77 2.40 -16.63
N LYS A 252 -10.54 1.09 -16.65
CA LYS A 252 -10.97 0.21 -17.74
C LYS A 252 -12.16 -0.67 -17.36
N ILE A 253 -12.58 -0.62 -16.10
CA ILE A 253 -13.71 -1.36 -15.55
C ILE A 253 -14.64 -0.42 -14.78
N THR A 254 -15.86 -0.87 -14.50
CA THR A 254 -16.85 -0.08 -13.77
C THR A 254 -16.54 -0.05 -12.27
N LEU A 255 -17.07 0.95 -11.57
CA LEU A 255 -17.00 1.01 -10.10
C LEU A 255 -17.55 -0.26 -9.44
N GLU A 256 -18.64 -0.81 -9.96
CA GLU A 256 -19.19 -2.06 -9.45
C GLU A 256 -18.17 -3.19 -9.56
N GLN A 257 -17.49 -3.34 -10.70
CA GLN A 257 -16.44 -4.34 -10.89
C GLN A 257 -15.24 -4.11 -9.97
N LEU A 258 -14.89 -2.86 -9.68
CA LEU A 258 -13.80 -2.51 -8.75
C LEU A 258 -14.09 -2.91 -7.31
N LEU A 259 -15.36 -2.82 -6.89
CA LEU A 259 -15.77 -3.22 -5.55
C LEU A 259 -15.74 -4.75 -5.33
N TRP A 260 -15.64 -5.53 -6.42
CA TRP A 260 -15.51 -6.99 -6.37
C TRP A 260 -14.05 -7.48 -6.37
N LEU A 261 -13.08 -6.57 -6.54
CA LEU A 261 -11.63 -6.87 -6.47
C LEU A 261 -11.16 -7.01 -5.03
#